data_AF-A0A832SU38-F1
#
_entry.id   AF-A0A832SU38-F1
#
_cell.length_a   1.000
_cell.length_b   1.000
_cell.length_c   1.000
_cell.angle_alpha   90.00
_cell.angle_beta   90.00
_cell.angle_gamma   90.00
#
_symmetry.space_group_name_H-M   'P 1'
#
loop_
_entity.id
_entity.type
_entity.pdbx_description
1 polymer ?
#
loop_
_entity_poly.entity_id
_entity_poly.type
_entity_poly.pdbx_seq_one_letter_code
_entity_poly.pdbx_strand_id
1 'polypeptide(L)' 'QPVIVFSDSVDWVKEQEFFSGDRFLISEPQEKYSDGSFLPYVDLCLMSLCSHAIIANSSMSWWGAWLQSNPNKKVIAP' A
#
# COMPACT_ATOMS: atom_id res chain seq x y z
N GLN A 1 8.88 8.40 10.94
CA GLN A 1 9.03 7.37 9.89
C GLN A 1 7.92 7.58 8.86
N PRO A 2 8.26 7.74 7.58
CA PRO A 2 7.27 7.90 6.53
C PRO A 2 6.37 6.66 6.45
N VAL A 3 5.12 6.86 6.04
CA VAL A 3 4.11 5.82 5.83
C VAL A 3 3.58 5.98 4.41
N ILE A 4 3.65 4.91 3.61
CA ILE A 4 2.99 4.88 2.30
C ILE A 4 1.64 4.18 2.43
N VAL A 5 0.62 4.76 1.81
CA VAL A 5 -0.77 4.27 1.80
C VAL A 5 -1.08 3.76 0.40
N PHE A 6 -1.52 2.51 0.33
CA PHE A 6 -1.99 1.85 -0.89
C PHE A 6 -3.48 1.60 -0.77
N SER A 7 -4.26 1.93 -1.80
CA SER A 7 -5.71 1.79 -1.79
C SER A 7 -6.26 1.73 -3.21
N ASP A 8 -7.30 0.92 -3.42
CA ASP A 8 -8.10 0.93 -4.65
C ASP A 8 -8.98 2.20 -4.75
N SER A 9 -9.10 2.98 -3.67
CA SER A 9 -9.89 4.21 -3.57
C SER A 9 -9.02 5.39 -3.14
N VAL A 10 -8.03 5.73 -3.96
CA VAL A 10 -7.05 6.81 -3.72
C VAL A 10 -7.72 8.15 -3.42
N ASP A 11 -8.78 8.51 -4.16
CA ASP A 11 -9.47 9.79 -3.96
C ASP A 11 -10.11 9.89 -2.58
N TRP A 12 -10.74 8.82 -2.11
CA TRP A 12 -11.30 8.76 -0.76
C TRP A 12 -10.21 8.91 0.31
N VAL A 13 -9.05 8.30 0.12
CA VAL A 13 -7.91 8.42 1.06
C VAL A 13 -7.45 9.88 1.16
N LYS A 14 -7.35 10.59 0.03
CA LYS A 14 -6.93 12.01 -0.02
C LYS A 14 -7.92 12.95 0.68
N GLU A 15 -9.20 12.59 0.72
CA GLU A 15 -10.23 13.36 1.44
C GLU A 15 -10.14 13.21 2.97
N GLN A 16 -9.42 12.21 3.48
CA GLN A 16 -9.35 11.97 4.92
C GLN A 16 -8.30 12.87 5.59
N GLU A 17 -8.74 13.69 6.55
CA GLU A 17 -7.86 14.55 7.35
C GLU A 17 -6.74 13.76 8.04
N PHE A 18 -6.98 12.49 8.38
CA PHE A 18 -5.97 11.61 8.98
C PHE A 18 -4.70 11.46 8.14
N PHE A 19 -4.81 11.46 6.80
CA PHE A 19 -3.68 11.30 5.88
C PHE A 19 -3.11 12.63 5.38
N SER A 20 -3.56 13.76 5.91
CA SER A 20 -3.14 15.09 5.45
C SER A 20 -1.72 15.51 5.86
N GLY A 21 -1.12 14.84 6.84
CA GLY A 21 0.21 15.21 7.35
C GLY A 21 1.36 14.73 6.45
N ASP A 22 2.45 15.51 6.41
CA ASP A 22 3.66 15.30 5.56
C ASP A 22 4.33 13.92 5.67
N ARG A 23 4.01 13.16 6.70
CA ARG A 23 4.55 11.80 6.89
C ARG A 23 3.87 10.75 6.01
N PHE A 24 2.72 11.07 5.42
CA PHE A 24 1.94 10.14 4.60
C PHE A 24 2.22 10.37 3.12
N LEU A 25 2.54 9.30 2.43
CA LEU A 25 2.68 9.25 0.97
C LEU A 25 1.52 8.40 0.46
N ILE A 26 0.78 8.87 -0.53
CA ILE A 26 -0.33 8.12 -1.11
C ILE A 26 0.15 7.58 -2.46
N SER A 27 0.06 6.26 -2.67
CA SER A 27 0.38 5.68 -3.98
C SER A 27 -0.75 5.98 -4.96
N GLU A 28 -0.39 6.41 -6.17
CA GLU A 28 -1.33 6.83 -7.21
C GLU A 28 -1.04 6.09 -8.53
N PRO A 29 -1.38 4.78 -8.62
CA PRO A 29 -1.17 4.01 -9.84
C PRO A 29 -1.95 4.64 -11.00
N GLN A 30 -1.28 4.83 -12.15
CA GLN A 30 -1.87 5.43 -13.35
C GLN A 30 -2.23 4.38 -14.40
N GLU A 31 -1.49 3.28 -14.44
CA GLU A 31 -1.68 2.23 -15.44
C GLU A 31 -2.81 1.28 -15.01
N LYS A 32 -3.64 0.90 -15.98
CA LYS A 32 -4.78 -0.02 -15.78
C LYS A 32 -4.75 -1.16 -16.78
N TYR A 33 -5.28 -2.31 -16.37
CA TYR A 33 -5.67 -3.38 -17.26
C TYR A 33 -6.89 -2.97 -18.11
N SER A 34 -7.21 -3.78 -19.12
CA SER A 34 -8.37 -3.56 -19.99
C SER A 34 -9.72 -3.60 -19.28
N ASP A 35 -9.78 -4.25 -18.11
CA ASP A 35 -10.98 -4.32 -17.26
C ASP A 35 -11.14 -3.11 -16.32
N GLY A 36 -10.20 -2.15 -16.37
CA GLY A 36 -10.22 -0.94 -15.55
C GLY A 36 -9.56 -1.08 -14.18
N SER A 37 -9.10 -2.27 -13.79
CA SER A 37 -8.32 -2.47 -12.56
C SER A 37 -6.90 -1.92 -12.70
N PHE A 38 -6.32 -1.41 -11.60
CA PHE A 38 -4.95 -0.90 -11.61
C PHE A 38 -3.92 -2.02 -11.76
N LEU A 39 -2.83 -1.75 -12.48
CA LEU A 39 -1.71 -2.67 -12.56
C LEU A 39 -0.95 -2.70 -11.21
N PRO A 40 -0.88 -3.86 -10.52
CA PRO A 40 -0.47 -3.91 -9.11
C PRO A 40 1.05 -3.98 -8.91
N TYR A 41 1.84 -4.16 -9.99
CA TYR A 41 3.24 -4.54 -9.87
C TYR A 41 4.13 -3.44 -9.26
N VAL A 42 3.84 -2.17 -9.56
CA VAL A 42 4.56 -1.02 -8.96
C VAL A 42 4.27 -0.95 -7.46
N ASP A 43 2.99 -1.03 -7.09
CA ASP A 43 2.58 -1.00 -5.69
C ASP A 43 3.15 -2.19 -4.92
N LEU A 44 3.08 -3.40 -5.49
CA LEU A 44 3.62 -4.60 -4.85
C LEU A 44 5.14 -4.50 -4.65
N CYS A 45 5.87 -3.90 -5.61
CA CYS A 45 7.28 -3.60 -5.47
C CYS A 45 7.52 -2.63 -4.31
N LEU A 46 6.81 -1.51 -4.25
CA LEU A 46 6.92 -0.53 -3.16
C LEU A 46 6.59 -1.14 -1.79
N MET A 47 5.54 -1.96 -1.71
CA MET A 47 5.14 -2.67 -0.49
C MET A 47 6.23 -3.61 0.04
N SER A 48 6.95 -4.30 -0.87
CA SER A 48 8.06 -5.20 -0.51
C SER A 48 9.28 -4.46 0.04
N LEU A 49 9.43 -3.17 -0.26
CA LEU A 49 10.50 -2.31 0.24
C LEU A 49 10.18 -1.71 1.62
N CYS A 50 8.93 -1.81 2.08
CA CYS A 50 8.53 -1.31 3.39
C CYS A 50 9.11 -2.16 4.54
N SER A 51 9.37 -1.52 5.69
CA SER A 51 9.95 -2.19 6.86
C SER A 51 8.92 -2.98 7.69
N HIS A 52 7.66 -2.55 7.65
CA HIS A 52 6.52 -3.06 8.41
C HIS A 52 5.24 -2.92 7.57
N ALA A 53 4.15 -3.57 7.97
CA ALA A 53 2.87 -3.49 7.25
C ALA A 53 1.65 -3.49 8.19
N ILE A 54 0.65 -2.69 7.83
CA ILE A 54 -0.74 -2.86 8.26
C ILE A 54 -1.49 -3.24 6.99
N ILE A 55 -2.14 -4.39 6.98
CA ILE A 55 -2.73 -4.97 5.77
C ILE A 55 -4.23 -5.16 5.92
N ALA A 56 -4.96 -5.03 4.81
CA ALA A 56 -6.36 -5.46 4.74
C ALA A 56 -6.45 -6.98 4.55
N ASN A 57 -7.67 -7.53 4.63
CA ASN A 57 -7.94 -8.90 4.20
C ASN A 57 -7.94 -8.99 2.66
N SER A 58 -6.74 -8.95 2.07
CA SER A 58 -6.51 -8.98 0.64
C SER A 58 -5.25 -9.78 0.30
N SER A 59 -5.31 -10.56 -0.78
CA SER A 59 -4.15 -11.32 -1.27
C SER A 59 -3.01 -10.40 -1.72
N MET A 60 -3.32 -9.23 -2.30
CA MET A 60 -2.31 -8.26 -2.71
C MET A 60 -1.54 -7.74 -1.48
N SER A 61 -2.26 -7.35 -0.43
CA SER A 61 -1.61 -6.84 0.79
C SER A 61 -0.86 -7.92 1.56
N TRP A 62 -1.36 -9.16 1.54
CA TRP A 62 -0.63 -10.29 2.08
C TRP A 62 0.70 -10.52 1.36
N TRP A 63 0.70 -10.57 0.02
CA TRP A 63 1.94 -10.74 -0.76
C TRP A 63 2.91 -9.59 -0.56
N GLY A 64 2.41 -8.34 -0.55
CA GLY A 64 3.25 -7.16 -0.30
C GLY A 64 3.98 -7.23 1.04
N ALA A 65 3.29 -7.64 2.12
CA ALA A 65 3.91 -7.81 3.43
C ALA A 65 4.82 -9.05 3.51
N TRP A 66 4.44 -10.14 2.84
CA TRP A 66 5.23 -11.38 2.82
C TRP A 66 6.60 -11.16 2.16
N LEU A 67 6.64 -10.40 1.07
CA LEU A 67 7.87 -10.09 0.31
C LEU A 67 8.84 -9.14 1.02
N GLN A 68 8.44 -8.50 2.12
CA GLN A 68 9.33 -7.62 2.88
C GLN A 68 10.54 -8.38 3.45
N SER A 69 11.75 -7.87 3.19
CA SER A 69 13.01 -8.51 3.56
C SER A 69 13.43 -8.31 5.03
N ASN A 70 12.77 -7.40 5.76
CA ASN A 70 13.08 -7.14 7.15
C ASN A 70 12.72 -8.35 8.05
N PRO A 71 13.69 -9.04 8.68
CA PRO A 71 13.40 -10.20 9.53
C PRO A 71 12.63 -9.83 10.80
N ASN A 72 12.70 -8.56 11.22
CA ASN A 72 11.98 -8.04 12.39
C ASN A 72 10.70 -7.29 11.98
N LYS A 73 10.14 -7.57 10.79
CA LYS A 73 8.90 -6.91 10.34
C LYS A 73 7.73 -7.23 11.27
N LYS A 74 6.91 -6.21 11.53
CA LYS A 74 5.61 -6.36 12.17
C LYS A 74 4.55 -6.25 11.08
N VAL A 75 3.70 -7.25 10.98
CA VAL A 75 2.56 -7.29 10.07
C VAL A 75 1.29 -7.37 10.92
N ILE A 76 0.46 -6.34 10.83
CA ILE A 76 -0.84 -6.29 11.52
C ILE A 76 -1.94 -6.50 10.48
N ALA A 77 -2.79 -7.49 10.70
CA ALA A 77 -3.91 -7.85 9.82
C ALA A 77 -5.23 -7.84 10.63
N PRO A 78 -6.39 -7.59 9.99
CA PRO A 78 -7.71 -7.74 10.59
C PRO A 78 -8.06 -9.21 10.90
#